data_AF-F7ZMA5-F1
#
_entry.id   AF-F7ZMA5-F1
#
_cell.length_a   1.000
_cell.length_b   1.000
_cell.length_c   1.000
_cell.angle_alpha   90.00
_cell.angle_beta   90.00
_cell.angle_gamma   90.00
#
_symmetry.space_group_name_H-M   'P 1'
#
loop_
_entity.id
_entity.type
_entity.pdbx_description
1 polymer ?
#
loop_
_entity_poly.entity_id
_entity_poly.type
_entity_poly.pdbx_seq_one_letter_code
_entity_poly.pdbx_strand_id
1 'polypeptide(L)' 'MSRDHLSATPLLDFKAQSIQGLIAARGWSALATHDRVGVVYDFVRNEILFGYNRADDIPASEVLSDG' A
#
# COMPACT_ATOMS: atom_id res chain seq x y z
N MET A 1 19.58 -13.16 -5.64
CA MET A 1 18.78 -11.96 -5.34
C MET A 1 18.21 -12.14 -3.94
N SER A 2 18.69 -11.39 -2.96
CA SER A 2 18.22 -11.53 -1.57
C SER A 2 16.76 -11.05 -1.47
N ARG A 3 15.91 -11.75 -0.73
CA ARG A 3 14.47 -11.44 -0.57
C ARG A 3 14.21 -10.34 0.47
N ASP A 4 15.25 -9.69 0.95
CA ASP A 4 15.19 -8.75 2.08
C ASP A 4 14.28 -7.54 1.80
N HIS A 5 14.10 -7.17 0.52
CA HIS A 5 13.23 -6.07 0.10
C HIS A 5 11.72 -6.42 0.10
N LEU A 6 11.36 -7.68 0.34
CA LEU A 6 9.96 -8.13 0.38
C LEU A 6 9.46 -8.37 1.81
N SER A 7 10.29 -8.09 2.81
CA SER A 7 9.88 -8.21 4.21
C SER A 7 9.12 -6.96 4.63
N ALA A 8 8.03 -7.17 5.37
CA ALA A 8 7.32 -6.06 6.00
C ALA A 8 8.24 -5.37 7.02
N THR A 9 8.14 -4.04 7.07
CA THR A 9 8.81 -3.19 8.07
C THR A 9 7.74 -2.41 8.83
N PRO A 10 8.06 -1.73 9.94
CA PRO A 10 7.10 -0.85 10.61
C PRO A 10 6.50 0.22 9.69
N LEU A 11 7.30 0.77 8.75
CA LEU A 11 6.84 1.75 7.77
C LEU A 11 6.02 1.10 6.64
N LEU A 12 6.49 -0.05 6.14
CA LEU A 12 5.87 -0.80 5.04
C LEU A 12 5.14 -2.02 5.61
N ASP A 13 4.15 -1.78 6.45
CA ASP A 13 3.41 -2.80 7.19
C ASP A 13 2.29 -3.45 6.34
N PHE A 14 2.60 -3.79 5.09
CA PHE A 14 1.63 -4.24 4.08
C PHE A 14 0.86 -5.54 4.46
N LYS A 15 1.25 -6.23 5.52
CA LYS A 15 0.52 -7.38 6.09
C LYS A 15 -0.69 -6.96 6.94
N ALA A 16 -0.84 -5.68 7.26
CA ALA A 16 -1.99 -5.14 7.97
C ALA A 16 -3.30 -5.52 7.27
N GLN A 17 -4.35 -5.80 8.07
CA GLN A 17 -5.63 -6.27 7.57
C GLN A 17 -6.31 -5.25 6.63
N SER A 18 -6.16 -3.94 6.89
CA SER A 18 -6.69 -2.88 6.04
C SER A 18 -6.10 -2.93 4.62
N ILE A 19 -4.78 -3.08 4.51
CA ILE A 19 -4.07 -3.17 3.22
C ILE A 19 -4.42 -4.47 2.49
N GLN A 20 -4.42 -5.62 3.20
CA GLN A 20 -4.80 -6.89 2.60
C GLN A 20 -6.28 -6.88 2.15
N GLY A 21 -7.15 -6.24 2.92
CA GLY A 21 -8.54 -6.01 2.58
C GLY A 21 -8.71 -5.17 1.32
N LEU A 22 -7.95 -4.07 1.19
CA LEU A 22 -7.94 -3.23 -0.02
C LEU A 22 -7.50 -4.03 -1.26
N ILE A 23 -6.40 -4.78 -1.15
CA ILE A 23 -5.87 -5.60 -2.26
C ILE A 23 -6.92 -6.62 -2.72
N ALA A 24 -7.60 -7.27 -1.78
CA ALA A 24 -8.67 -8.23 -2.08
C ALA A 24 -9.89 -7.55 -2.72
N ALA A 25 -10.35 -6.43 -2.15
CA ALA A 25 -11.52 -5.69 -2.64
C ALA A 25 -11.31 -5.13 -4.06
N ARG A 26 -10.09 -4.69 -4.37
CA ARG A 26 -9.72 -4.18 -5.71
C ARG A 26 -9.34 -5.29 -6.70
N GLY A 27 -9.18 -6.53 -6.24
CA GLY A 27 -8.82 -7.67 -7.09
C GLY A 27 -7.42 -7.59 -7.70
N TRP A 28 -6.51 -6.76 -7.18
CA TRP A 28 -5.21 -6.51 -7.81
C TRP A 28 -4.33 -7.76 -7.93
N SER A 29 -4.46 -8.71 -6.99
CA SER A 29 -3.76 -9.99 -7.05
C SER A 29 -4.14 -10.87 -8.24
N ALA A 30 -5.26 -10.59 -8.92
CA ALA A 30 -5.70 -11.30 -10.13
C ALA A 30 -5.15 -10.68 -11.43
N LEU A 31 -4.59 -9.47 -11.38
CA LEU A 31 -4.01 -8.81 -12.55
C LEU A 31 -2.67 -9.43 -12.94
N ALA A 32 -2.26 -9.23 -14.20
CA ALA A 32 -0.91 -9.55 -14.64
C ALA A 32 0.10 -8.78 -13.80
N THR A 33 1.22 -9.42 -13.43
CA THR A 33 2.22 -8.85 -12.52
C THR A 33 2.73 -7.48 -12.97
N HIS A 34 2.85 -7.27 -14.28
CA HIS A 34 3.26 -6.00 -14.88
C HIS A 34 2.29 -4.84 -14.60
N ASP A 35 0.99 -5.14 -14.54
CA ASP A 35 -0.06 -4.12 -14.42
C ASP A 35 -0.34 -3.73 -12.97
N ARG A 36 0.01 -4.60 -12.01
CA ARG A 36 -0.24 -4.40 -10.58
C ARG A 36 0.37 -3.12 -10.05
N VAL A 37 1.60 -2.80 -10.46
CA VAL A 37 2.29 -1.59 -9.98
C VAL A 37 1.56 -0.33 -10.46
N GLY A 38 1.11 -0.31 -11.72
CA GLY A 38 0.39 0.83 -12.28
C GLY A 38 -0.91 1.13 -11.53
N VAL A 39 -1.76 0.11 -11.34
CA VAL A 39 -3.06 0.31 -10.67
C VAL A 39 -2.94 0.67 -9.19
N VAL A 40 -1.92 0.13 -8.49
CA VAL A 40 -1.65 0.49 -7.09
C VAL A 40 -1.15 1.93 -7.01
N TYR A 41 -0.27 2.33 -7.93
CA TYR A 41 0.24 3.69 -8.00
C TYR A 41 -0.87 4.70 -8.30
N ASP A 42 -1.76 4.38 -9.25
CA ASP A 42 -2.90 5.23 -9.58
C ASP A 42 -3.87 5.40 -8.42
N PHE A 43 -4.09 4.34 -7.62
CA PHE A 43 -4.87 4.43 -6.39
C PHE A 43 -4.22 5.40 -5.39
N VAL A 44 -2.92 5.21 -5.08
CA VAL A 44 -2.21 6.08 -4.13
C VAL A 44 -2.21 7.53 -4.59
N ARG A 45 -1.99 7.77 -5.88
CA ARG A 45 -1.91 9.12 -6.45
C ARG A 45 -3.27 9.85 -6.44
N ASN A 46 -4.35 9.14 -6.73
CA ASN A 46 -5.64 9.78 -7.03
C ASN A 46 -6.70 9.61 -5.94
N GLU A 47 -6.59 8.58 -5.11
CA GLU A 47 -7.66 8.21 -4.16
C GLU A 47 -7.25 8.38 -2.70
N ILE A 48 -5.97 8.32 -2.35
CA ILE A 48 -5.52 8.63 -0.98
C ILE A 48 -5.50 10.15 -0.81
N LEU A 49 -6.28 10.67 0.15
CA LEU A 49 -6.30 12.09 0.46
C LEU A 49 -4.92 12.57 0.90
N PHE A 50 -4.43 13.61 0.21
CA PHE A 50 -3.17 14.24 0.57
C PHE A 50 -3.39 15.15 1.78
N GLY A 51 -2.74 14.81 2.91
CA GLY A 51 -2.76 15.60 4.14
C GLY A 51 -1.38 16.14 4.52
N TYR A 52 -1.31 16.84 5.66
CA TYR A 52 -0.02 17.13 6.30
C TYR A 52 0.50 15.87 6.98
N ASN A 53 1.65 15.36 6.54
CA ASN A 53 2.35 14.29 7.25
C ASN A 53 2.69 14.78 8.66
N ARG A 54 2.03 14.22 9.68
CA ARG A 54 2.34 14.53 11.08
C ARG A 54 3.73 14.03 11.50
N ALA A 55 4.24 13.01 10.81
CA ALA A 55 5.55 12.40 10.99
C ALA A 55 6.00 11.71 9.68
N ASP A 56 7.30 11.42 9.54
CA ASP A 56 7.86 10.75 8.36
C ASP A 56 7.80 9.22 8.44
N ASP A 57 7.52 8.66 9.62
CA ASP A 57 7.56 7.23 9.91
C ASP A 57 6.17 6.60 10.09
N ILE A 58 5.13 7.27 9.58
CA ILE A 58 3.74 6.83 9.66
C ILE A 58 3.57 5.48 8.93
N PRO A 59 3.05 4.43 9.58
CA PRO A 59 2.79 3.15 8.93
C PRO A 59 1.86 3.28 7.73
N ALA A 60 2.10 2.52 6.67
CA ALA A 60 1.28 2.54 5.46
C ALA A 60 -0.20 2.22 5.74
N SER A 61 -0.49 1.36 6.73
CA SER A 61 -1.86 1.05 7.14
C SER A 61 -2.60 2.23 7.76
N GLU A 62 -1.88 3.13 8.43
CA GLU A 62 -2.42 4.36 8.99
C GLU A 62 -2.61 5.41 7.91
N VAL A 63 -1.65 5.57 6.98
CA VAL A 63 -1.82 6.41 5.78
C VAL A 63 -3.08 6.02 5.01
N LEU A 64 -3.33 4.71 4.87
CA LEU A 64 -4.54 4.20 4.21
C LEU A 64 -5.82 4.49 5.01
N SER A 65 -5.75 4.59 6.34
CA SER A 65 -6.93 4.82 7.18
C SER A 65 -7.28 6.30 7.29
N ASP A 66 -6.28 7.18 7.20
CA ASP A 66 -6.44 8.64 7.19
C ASP A 66 -6.99 9.16 5.84
N GLY A 67 -6.87 8.36 4.77
CA GLY A 67 -7.24 8.68 3.39
C GLY A 67 -8.62 8.24 2.96
#